data_AF-A0A0L0D4T0-F1
#
_entry.id   AF-A0A0L0D4T0-F1
#
_cell.length_a   1.000
_cell.length_b   1.000
_cell.length_c   1.000
_cell.angle_alpha   90.00
_cell.angle_beta   90.00
_cell.angle_gamma   90.00
#
_symmetry.space_group_name_H-M   'P 1'
#
loop_
_entity.id
_entity.type
_entity.pdbx_description
1 polymer ?
#
loop_
_entity_poly.entity_id
_entity_poly.type
_entity_poly.pdbx_seq_one_letter_code
_entity_poly.pdbx_strand_id
1 'polypeptide(L)'
;MATAVHHIKANGGNVHTSTSTADSASWLEAVYMSLTKAVIDGGLDAVAARHPNGSGALLTFDELQIIGAVGYSESVRSNFGKMLMTVSGMSADKAAVVLVKYRTLGGLRAAYRAAGPDAGKTLLAGEKVPGARNSFGRSLSNAVWRAFWADE
;
A
#
# COMPACT_ATOMS: atom_id res chain seq x y z
N MET A 1 -38.07 -4.61 -9.83
CA MET A 1 -37.45 -5.51 -8.84
C MET A 1 -36.56 -4.66 -7.95
N ALA A 2 -36.79 -4.65 -6.64
CA ALA A 2 -36.00 -3.87 -5.70
C ALA A 2 -34.62 -4.53 -5.54
N THR A 3 -33.56 -3.85 -6.00
CA THR A 3 -32.18 -4.32 -5.84
C THR A 3 -31.79 -4.19 -4.37
N ALA A 4 -31.51 -5.32 -3.72
CA ALA A 4 -31.02 -5.34 -2.35
C ALA A 4 -29.64 -4.66 -2.29
N VAL A 5 -29.57 -3.46 -1.72
CA VAL A 5 -28.32 -2.76 -1.45
C VAL A 5 -27.67 -3.41 -0.24
N HIS A 6 -26.70 -4.30 -0.48
CA HIS A 6 -25.86 -4.81 0.60
C HIS A 6 -24.82 -3.76 0.97
N HIS A 7 -25.10 -2.97 2.01
CA HIS A 7 -24.12 -2.07 2.62
C HIS A 7 -23.07 -2.89 3.38
N ILE A 8 -22.03 -3.35 2.67
CA ILE A 8 -20.86 -3.97 3.32
C ILE A 8 -19.87 -2.86 3.65
N LYS A 9 -19.53 -2.71 4.94
CA LYS A 9 -18.39 -1.87 5.34
C LYS A 9 -17.12 -2.71 5.22
N ALA A 10 -16.28 -2.40 4.23
CA ALA A 10 -14.93 -2.95 4.12
C ALA A 10 -13.92 -1.80 4.21
N ASN A 11 -12.93 -1.92 5.10
CA ASN A 11 -11.86 -0.92 5.32
C ASN A 11 -12.35 0.53 5.57
N GLY A 12 -13.55 0.71 6.13
CA GLY A 12 -14.13 2.03 6.37
C GLY A 12 -14.75 2.71 5.14
N GLY A 13 -14.75 2.07 3.97
CA GLY A 13 -15.41 2.55 2.76
C GLY A 13 -16.89 2.13 2.66
N ASN A 14 -17.67 2.91 1.92
CA ASN A 14 -19.03 2.55 1.51
C ASN A 14 -18.97 1.73 0.22
N VAL A 15 -19.44 0.48 0.25
CA VAL A 15 -19.47 -0.40 -0.92
C VAL A 15 -20.88 -0.39 -1.54
N HIS A 16 -20.96 -0.10 -2.84
CA HIS A 16 -22.14 -0.31 -3.66
C HIS A 16 -21.85 -1.44 -4.66
N THR A 17 -22.68 -2.48 -4.65
CA THR A 17 -22.58 -3.61 -5.58
C THR A 17 -23.62 -3.45 -6.68
N SER A 18 -23.18 -3.49 -7.93
CA SER A 18 -24.05 -3.35 -9.09
C SER A 18 -23.99 -4.61 -9.97
N THR A 19 -25.10 -4.95 -10.61
CA THR A 19 -25.23 -6.15 -11.47
C THR A 19 -25.01 -5.84 -12.95
N SER A 20 -24.95 -4.57 -13.33
CA SER A 20 -24.74 -4.13 -14.72
C SER A 20 -24.23 -2.69 -14.81
N THR A 21 -23.69 -2.31 -15.96
CA THR A 21 -23.30 -0.91 -16.23
C THR A 21 -24.48 0.06 -16.14
N ALA A 22 -25.69 -0.37 -16.55
CA ALA A 22 -26.89 0.45 -16.48
C ALA A 22 -27.33 0.74 -15.03
N ASP A 23 -27.25 -0.29 -14.18
CA ASP A 23 -27.52 -0.18 -12.75
C ASP A 23 -26.48 0.74 -12.05
N SER A 24 -25.20 0.61 -12.42
CA SER A 24 -24.14 1.53 -11.95
C SER A 24 -24.38 2.98 -12.39
N ALA A 25 -24.81 3.20 -13.64
CA ALA A 25 -25.12 4.54 -14.16
C ALA A 25 -26.31 5.16 -13.42
N SER A 26 -27.36 4.37 -13.16
CA SER A 26 -28.55 4.81 -12.43
C SER A 26 -28.20 5.19 -10.98
N TRP A 27 -27.31 4.43 -10.35
CA TRP A 27 -26.79 4.77 -9.03
C TRP A 27 -25.97 6.07 -9.04
N LEU A 28 -25.07 6.25 -10.01
CA LEU A 28 -24.29 7.49 -10.15
C LEU A 28 -25.19 8.71 -10.37
N GLU A 29 -26.26 8.58 -11.16
CA GLU A 29 -27.24 9.64 -11.37
C GLU A 29 -27.93 10.01 -10.06
N ALA A 30 -28.39 9.02 -9.28
CA ALA A 30 -29.02 9.28 -7.98
C ALA A 30 -28.06 9.98 -7.00
N VAL A 31 -26.77 9.59 -6.98
CA VAL A 31 -25.74 10.25 -6.17
C VAL A 31 -25.54 11.70 -6.62
N TYR A 32 -25.41 11.93 -7.94
CA TYR A 32 -25.24 13.27 -8.51
C TYR A 32 -26.43 14.18 -8.17
N MET A 33 -27.66 13.70 -8.31
CA MET A 33 -28.85 14.47 -7.98
C MET A 33 -28.93 14.79 -6.47
N SER A 34 -28.58 13.84 -5.62
CA SER A 34 -28.52 14.05 -4.17
C SER A 34 -27.48 15.11 -3.77
N LEU A 35 -26.31 15.10 -4.40
CA LEU A 35 -25.26 16.10 -4.15
C LEU A 35 -25.65 17.47 -4.67
N THR A 36 -26.21 17.54 -5.89
CA THR A 36 -26.70 18.78 -6.49
C THR A 36 -27.76 19.44 -5.61
N LYS A 37 -28.72 18.66 -5.11
CA LYS A 37 -29.72 19.17 -4.18
C LYS A 37 -29.09 19.74 -2.90
N ALA A 38 -28.12 19.05 -2.31
CA ALA A 38 -27.44 19.54 -1.11
C ALA A 38 -26.70 20.87 -1.36
N VAL A 39 -26.04 21.02 -2.51
CA VAL A 39 -25.39 22.28 -2.91
C VAL A 39 -26.42 23.40 -3.08
N ILE A 40 -27.56 23.12 -3.72
CA ILE A 40 -28.63 24.12 -3.92
C ILE A 40 -29.22 24.56 -2.58
N ASP A 41 -29.49 23.62 -1.68
CA ASP A 41 -30.20 23.88 -0.43
C ASP A 41 -29.31 24.53 0.66
N GLY A 42 -28.01 24.25 0.66
CA GLY A 42 -27.11 24.65 1.76
C GLY A 42 -25.65 24.86 1.37
N GLY A 43 -25.36 25.02 0.07
CA GLY A 43 -24.03 25.30 -0.43
C GLY A 43 -23.04 24.15 -0.24
N LEU A 44 -21.75 24.47 -0.39
CA LEU A 44 -20.66 23.50 -0.25
C LEU A 44 -20.51 22.97 1.18
N ASP A 45 -20.92 23.75 2.18
CA ASP A 45 -20.88 23.36 3.60
C ASP A 45 -21.85 22.21 3.90
N ALA A 46 -23.03 22.22 3.27
CA ALA A 46 -23.98 21.12 3.37
C ALA A 46 -23.44 19.82 2.74
N VAL A 47 -22.57 19.91 1.74
CA VAL A 47 -21.88 18.75 1.16
C VAL A 47 -20.76 18.28 2.10
N ALA A 48 -19.95 19.20 2.62
CA ALA A 48 -18.88 18.92 3.58
C ALA A 48 -19.39 18.23 4.86
N ALA A 49 -20.54 18.68 5.37
CA ALA A 49 -21.18 18.12 6.57
C ALA A 49 -21.66 16.66 6.40
N ARG A 50 -21.78 16.17 5.16
CA ARG A 50 -22.11 14.75 4.88
C ARG A 50 -20.91 13.82 5.08
N HIS A 51 -19.70 14.35 5.25
CA HIS A 51 -18.54 13.54 5.61
C HIS A 51 -18.71 12.97 7.03
N PRO A 52 -18.43 11.67 7.28
CA PRO A 52 -18.67 11.03 8.57
C PRO A 52 -18.03 11.70 9.79
N ASN A 53 -16.97 12.49 9.56
CA ASN A 53 -16.23 13.20 10.60
C ASN A 53 -16.59 14.70 10.73
N GLY A 54 -17.64 15.16 10.03
CA GLY A 54 -18.30 16.46 10.25
C GLY A 54 -17.46 17.74 10.14
N SER A 55 -16.23 17.68 9.63
CA SER A 55 -15.26 18.80 9.74
C SER A 55 -14.28 18.90 8.58
N GLY A 56 -14.68 18.53 7.35
CA GLY A 56 -13.80 18.63 6.19
C GLY A 56 -14.10 19.87 5.35
N ALA A 57 -13.17 20.82 5.28
CA ALA A 57 -13.16 21.73 4.13
C ALA A 57 -13.04 20.89 2.85
N LEU A 58 -13.84 21.21 1.82
CA LEU A 58 -13.71 20.55 0.52
C LEU A 58 -12.36 20.94 -0.09
N LEU A 59 -11.64 19.95 -0.62
CA LEU A 59 -10.47 20.21 -1.44
C LEU A 59 -10.91 20.77 -2.79
N THR A 60 -10.13 21.70 -3.32
CA THR A 60 -10.25 22.12 -4.71
C THR A 60 -9.85 20.98 -5.64
N PHE A 61 -10.24 21.08 -6.91
CA PHE A 61 -9.88 20.08 -7.91
C PHE A 61 -8.35 19.99 -8.11
N ASP A 62 -7.65 21.12 -8.09
CA ASP A 62 -6.20 21.16 -8.25
C ASP A 62 -5.47 20.51 -7.07
N GLU A 63 -5.92 20.76 -5.83
CA GLU A 63 -5.39 20.08 -4.63
C GLU A 63 -5.61 18.56 -4.71
N LEU A 64 -6.79 18.11 -5.17
CA LEU A 64 -7.07 16.70 -5.39
C LEU A 64 -6.13 16.09 -6.44
N GLN A 65 -5.85 16.79 -7.53
CA GLN A 65 -4.93 16.31 -8.57
C GLN A 65 -3.49 16.19 -8.04
N ILE A 66 -3.02 17.18 -7.27
CA ILE A 66 -1.69 17.14 -6.66
C ILE A 66 -1.59 15.97 -5.68
N ILE A 67 -2.55 15.80 -4.78
CA ILE A 67 -2.57 14.70 -3.81
C ILE A 67 -2.64 13.35 -4.53
N GLY A 68 -3.48 13.24 -5.56
CA GLY A 68 -3.59 12.06 -6.41
C GLY A 68 -2.25 11.68 -7.03
N ALA A 69 -1.50 12.65 -7.56
CA ALA A 69 -0.18 12.41 -8.15
C ALA A 69 0.89 12.01 -7.11
N VAL A 70 0.92 12.67 -5.94
CA VAL A 70 1.89 12.38 -4.86
C VAL A 70 1.64 11.00 -4.23
N GLY A 71 0.38 10.54 -4.19
CA GLY A 71 0.01 9.21 -3.69
C GLY A 71 0.65 8.04 -4.45
N TYR A 72 1.14 8.25 -5.67
CA TYR A 72 1.87 7.26 -6.46
C TYR A 72 3.39 7.35 -6.32
N SER A 73 3.93 8.34 -5.62
CA SER A 73 5.37 8.51 -5.44
C SER A 73 5.90 7.55 -4.36
N GLU A 74 6.46 6.42 -4.80
CA GLU A 74 7.05 5.45 -3.88
C GLU A 74 8.52 5.73 -3.62
N SER A 75 8.91 5.77 -2.35
CA SER A 75 10.32 5.89 -1.98
C SER A 75 11.13 4.67 -2.44
N VAL A 76 12.43 4.88 -2.72
CA VAL A 76 13.38 3.78 -3.02
C VAL A 76 13.35 2.70 -1.93
N ARG A 77 13.15 3.09 -0.67
CA ARG A 77 12.99 2.18 0.45
C ARG A 77 11.72 1.33 0.33
N SER A 78 10.59 1.93 -0.06
CA SER A 78 9.32 1.21 -0.30
C SER A 78 9.49 0.20 -1.43
N ASN A 79 10.05 0.62 -2.56
CA ASN A 79 10.29 -0.24 -3.71
C ASN A 79 11.23 -1.40 -3.35
N PHE A 80 12.30 -1.13 -2.60
CA PHE A 80 13.18 -2.19 -2.13
C PHE A 80 12.47 -3.16 -1.17
N GLY A 81 11.60 -2.66 -0.29
CA GLY A 81 10.75 -3.51 0.55
C GLY A 81 9.85 -4.44 -0.27
N LYS A 82 9.20 -3.92 -1.31
CA LYS A 82 8.39 -4.74 -2.24
C LYS A 82 9.23 -5.79 -2.95
N MET A 83 10.42 -5.42 -3.43
CA MET A 83 11.36 -6.36 -4.05
C MET A 83 11.78 -7.47 -3.08
N LEU A 84 12.04 -7.15 -1.80
CA LEU A 84 12.37 -8.18 -0.81
C LEU A 84 11.22 -9.18 -0.64
N MET A 85 9.98 -8.69 -0.58
CA MET A 85 8.79 -9.52 -0.40
C MET A 85 8.45 -10.41 -1.60
N THR A 86 9.08 -10.23 -2.77
CA THR A 86 8.93 -11.20 -3.87
C THR A 86 9.77 -12.46 -3.67
N VAL A 87 10.76 -12.43 -2.76
CA VAL A 87 11.56 -13.60 -2.40
C VAL A 87 10.72 -14.55 -1.56
N SER A 88 10.58 -15.80 -2.01
CA SER A 88 9.82 -16.82 -1.29
C SER A 88 10.30 -16.99 0.16
N GLY A 89 9.37 -16.96 1.11
CA GLY A 89 9.65 -17.04 2.55
C GLY A 89 10.00 -15.69 3.21
N MET A 90 10.02 -14.59 2.45
CA MET A 90 10.13 -13.23 2.98
C MET A 90 8.76 -12.67 3.35
N SER A 91 8.52 -12.45 4.65
CA SER A 91 7.35 -11.70 5.13
C SER A 91 7.66 -10.20 5.25
N ALA A 92 6.62 -9.38 5.44
CA ALA A 92 6.78 -7.95 5.68
C ALA A 92 7.69 -7.65 6.89
N ASP A 93 7.52 -8.38 8.00
CA ASP A 93 8.36 -8.21 9.20
C ASP A 93 9.83 -8.52 8.94
N LYS A 94 10.10 -9.57 8.15
CA LYS A 94 11.46 -9.90 7.73
C LYS A 94 12.02 -8.81 6.82
N ALA A 95 11.27 -8.38 5.80
CA ALA A 95 11.71 -7.29 4.93
C ALA A 95 12.02 -6.01 5.73
N ALA A 96 11.23 -5.68 6.75
CA ALA A 96 11.47 -4.56 7.64
C ALA A 96 12.82 -4.66 8.37
N VAL A 97 13.20 -5.85 8.87
CA VAL A 97 14.53 -6.08 9.50
C VAL A 97 15.67 -5.80 8.51
N VAL A 98 15.56 -6.30 7.27
CA VAL A 98 16.56 -5.99 6.22
C VAL A 98 16.62 -4.49 5.97
N LEU A 99 15.46 -3.84 5.85
CA LEU A 99 15.39 -2.40 5.58
C LEU A 99 15.93 -1.54 6.72
N VAL A 100 15.87 -1.99 7.97
CA VAL A 100 16.50 -1.29 9.10
C VAL A 100 18.02 -1.26 8.93
N LYS A 101 18.62 -2.38 8.50
CA LYS A 101 20.08 -2.49 8.32
C LYS A 101 20.57 -1.91 7.00
N TYR A 102 19.81 -2.13 5.93
CA TYR A 102 20.13 -1.72 4.57
C TYR A 102 18.94 -0.96 4.00
N ARG A 103 19.01 0.38 4.01
CA ARG A 103 17.91 1.24 3.55
C ARG A 103 17.57 1.07 2.07
N THR A 104 18.52 0.62 1.26
CA THR A 104 18.42 0.50 -0.20
C THR A 104 19.07 -0.80 -0.68
N LEU A 105 18.66 -1.25 -1.87
CA LEU A 105 19.29 -2.38 -2.56
C LEU A 105 20.79 -2.17 -2.77
N GLY A 106 21.20 -0.95 -3.12
CA GLY A 106 22.61 -0.59 -3.28
C GLY A 106 23.42 -0.77 -1.98
N GLY A 107 22.84 -0.42 -0.83
CA GLY A 107 23.45 -0.66 0.48
C GLY A 107 23.61 -2.15 0.80
N LEU A 108 22.60 -2.97 0.47
CA LEU A 108 22.69 -4.42 0.63
C LEU A 108 23.76 -5.02 -0.28
N ARG A 109 23.82 -4.62 -1.56
CA ARG A 109 24.85 -5.08 -2.51
C ARG A 109 26.25 -4.67 -2.09
N ALA A 110 26.44 -3.47 -1.54
CA ALA A 110 27.73 -3.06 -1.00
C ALA A 110 28.18 -3.96 0.16
N ALA A 111 27.25 -4.39 1.03
CA ALA A 111 27.56 -5.33 2.10
C ALA A 111 27.88 -6.73 1.58
N TYR A 112 27.21 -7.20 0.53
CA TYR A 112 27.57 -8.46 -0.13
C TYR A 112 28.95 -8.41 -0.79
N ARG A 113 29.31 -7.30 -1.46
CA ARG A 113 30.67 -7.06 -1.97
C ARG A 113 31.72 -7.17 -0.87
N ALA A 114 31.49 -6.49 0.25
CA ALA A 114 32.44 -6.47 1.36
C ALA A 114 32.59 -7.84 2.03
N ALA A 115 31.53 -8.65 2.07
CA ALA A 115 31.57 -9.99 2.66
C ALA A 115 32.18 -11.05 1.74
N GLY A 116 32.02 -10.90 0.42
CA GLY A 116 32.40 -11.91 -0.55
C GLY A 116 31.36 -13.04 -0.72
N PRO A 117 31.53 -13.92 -1.73
CA PRO A 117 30.48 -14.80 -2.23
C PRO A 117 30.00 -15.86 -1.23
N ASP A 118 30.87 -16.38 -0.36
CA ASP A 118 30.46 -17.41 0.60
C ASP A 118 29.89 -16.83 1.90
N ALA A 119 30.50 -15.79 2.45
CA ALA A 119 29.98 -15.14 3.64
C ALA A 119 28.66 -14.38 3.35
N GLY A 120 28.51 -13.84 2.14
CA GLY A 120 27.30 -13.16 1.66
C GLY A 120 26.04 -14.03 1.73
N LYS A 121 26.16 -15.32 1.40
CA LYS A 121 25.04 -16.29 1.48
C LYS A 121 24.45 -16.38 2.89
N THR A 122 25.24 -16.13 3.93
CA THR A 122 24.80 -16.20 5.33
C THR A 122 24.70 -14.85 6.03
N LEU A 123 24.89 -13.73 5.30
CA LEU A 123 24.94 -12.38 5.86
C LEU A 123 23.71 -12.01 6.71
N LEU A 124 22.54 -12.51 6.34
CA LEU A 124 21.28 -12.22 7.01
C LEU A 124 20.84 -13.36 7.95
N ALA A 125 21.53 -14.50 7.98
CA ALA A 125 21.04 -15.72 8.63
C ALA A 125 20.80 -15.57 10.14
N GLY A 126 21.58 -14.70 10.80
CA GLY A 126 21.49 -14.41 12.23
C GLY A 126 20.50 -13.30 12.61
N GLU A 127 19.88 -12.63 11.63
CA GLU A 127 18.99 -11.51 11.90
C GLU A 127 17.72 -11.97 12.62
N LYS A 128 17.39 -11.29 13.72
CA LYS A 128 16.22 -11.59 14.55
C LYS A 128 15.01 -10.82 14.03
N VAL A 129 13.90 -11.52 13.88
CA VAL A 129 12.63 -10.93 13.46
C VAL A 129 11.80 -10.64 14.70
N PRO A 130 11.40 -9.38 14.96
CA PRO A 130 10.53 -9.05 16.09
C PRO A 130 9.27 -9.91 16.10
N GLY A 131 8.93 -10.48 17.25
CA GLY A 131 7.74 -11.34 17.39
C GLY A 131 7.87 -12.75 16.82
N ALA A 132 8.95 -13.08 16.09
CA ALA A 132 9.19 -14.43 15.62
C ALA A 132 10.12 -15.19 16.57
N ARG A 133 9.83 -16.47 16.77
CA ARG A 133 10.67 -17.37 17.58
C ARG A 133 12.01 -17.71 16.90
N ASN A 134 12.10 -17.53 15.58
CA ASN A 134 13.22 -17.94 14.74
C ASN A 134 13.90 -16.73 14.07
N SER A 135 15.21 -16.84 13.83
CA SER A 135 15.94 -15.91 12.96
C SER A 135 15.59 -16.15 11.48
N PHE A 136 16.14 -15.31 10.60
CA PHE A 136 16.05 -15.48 9.15
C PHE A 136 16.47 -16.88 8.67
N GLY A 137 17.51 -17.44 9.28
CA GLY A 137 18.08 -18.73 8.91
C GLY A 137 18.89 -18.67 7.61
N ARG A 138 19.75 -19.68 7.41
CA ARG A 138 20.67 -19.75 6.26
C ARG A 138 19.94 -19.86 4.91
N SER A 139 18.81 -20.58 4.89
CA SER A 139 18.04 -20.78 3.66
C SER A 139 17.52 -19.47 3.09
N LEU A 140 16.84 -18.66 3.91
CA LEU A 140 16.31 -17.37 3.46
C LEU A 140 17.43 -16.38 3.16
N SER A 141 18.49 -16.34 3.98
CA SER A 141 19.66 -15.51 3.69
C SER A 141 20.27 -15.82 2.32
N ASN A 142 20.40 -17.11 1.98
CA ASN A 142 20.92 -17.53 0.68
C ASN A 142 19.94 -17.21 -0.46
N ALA A 143 18.63 -17.34 -0.24
CA ALA A 143 17.62 -16.98 -1.23
C ALA A 143 17.68 -15.47 -1.58
N VAL A 144 17.81 -14.61 -0.57
CA VAL A 144 17.95 -13.16 -0.76
C VAL A 144 19.27 -12.84 -1.45
N TRP A 145 20.37 -13.48 -1.05
CA TRP A 145 21.66 -13.32 -1.73
C TRP A 145 21.52 -13.67 -3.22
N ARG A 146 20.94 -14.84 -3.56
CA ARG A 146 20.71 -15.22 -4.96
C ARG A 146 19.87 -14.18 -5.73
N ALA A 147 18.80 -13.68 -5.13
CA ALA A 147 17.90 -12.73 -5.78
C ALA A 147 18.53 -11.36 -6.08
N PHE A 148 19.52 -10.93 -5.30
CA PHE A 148 20.07 -9.57 -5.40
C PHE A 148 21.56 -9.51 -5.73
N TRP A 149 22.26 -10.63 -5.72
CA TRP A 149 23.70 -10.73 -5.94
C TRP A 149 24.09 -11.64 -7.12
N ALA A 150 23.31 -12.68 -7.47
CA ALA A 150 23.75 -13.70 -8.44
C ALA A 150 23.94 -13.23 -9.89
N ASP A 151 23.59 -11.97 -10.19
CA ASP A 151 23.78 -11.33 -11.50
C ASP A 151 25.07 -10.47 -11.58
N GLU A 152 25.90 -10.43 -10.52
CA GLU A 152 27.26 -9.84 -10.51
C GLU A 152 28.35 -10.94 -10.55
#